data_AF-A0A0B6YVY0-F1
#
_entry.id   AF-A0A0B6YVY0-F1
#
_cell.length_a   1.000
_cell.length_b   1.000
_cell.length_c   1.000
_cell.angle_alpha   90.00
_cell.angle_beta   90.00
_cell.angle_gamma   90.00
#
_symmetry.space_group_name_H-M   'P 1'
#
loop_
_entity.id
_entity.type
_entity.pdbx_description
1 polymer ?
#
loop_
_entity_poly.entity_id
_entity_poly.type
_entity_poly.pdbx_seq_one_letter_code
_entity_poly.pdbx_strand_id
1 'polypeptide(L)'
;GQTWVQAIFSQQPLDNVCRYFGVKIALYFAYLGHYTTWLILPALVGLLIFLLQGHSQWCEDLCFVGFALFNTVWATLYLKFWKRTSKVFCYRWGTLEQKDDMLKDPRPLFKGDLVKSPVTGRFELAYPSWKRLLFRYFITFPIIAVCLVFVFIIMLLCFELQEWVNEL
;
A
#
# COMPACT_ATOMS: atom_id res chain seq x y z
N GLY A 1 -19.18 22.58 12.74
CA GLY A 1 -18.44 21.51 13.43
C GLY A 1 -19.13 20.20 13.16
N GLN A 2 -18.35 19.13 12.92
CA GLN A 2 -18.72 17.72 12.80
C GLN A 2 -19.78 17.34 11.75
N THR A 3 -19.38 16.74 10.62
CA THR A 3 -20.33 16.27 9.60
C THR A 3 -19.99 14.94 8.92
N TRP A 4 -18.73 14.47 8.89
CA TRP A 4 -18.36 13.32 8.04
C TRP A 4 -18.07 12.01 8.78
N VAL A 5 -17.78 12.05 10.08
CA VAL A 5 -17.55 10.82 10.89
C VAL A 5 -18.86 10.08 11.18
N GLN A 6 -19.99 10.79 11.19
CA GLN A 6 -21.31 10.25 11.54
C GLN A 6 -22.13 9.81 10.33
N ALA A 7 -21.64 10.03 9.11
CA ALA A 7 -22.43 9.88 7.89
C ALA A 7 -21.90 8.72 7.03
N ILE A 8 -22.40 7.52 7.35
CA ILE A 8 -22.01 6.22 6.75
C ILE A 8 -22.19 6.21 5.22
N PHE A 9 -23.19 6.92 4.70
CA PHE A 9 -23.50 6.97 3.26
C PHE A 9 -23.12 8.29 2.58
N SER A 10 -22.47 9.21 3.30
CA SER A 10 -22.04 10.48 2.70
C SER A 10 -20.73 10.32 1.94
N GLN A 11 -20.58 11.09 0.86
CA GLN A 11 -19.30 11.20 0.17
C GLN A 11 -18.28 11.87 1.10
N GLN A 12 -17.10 11.27 1.22
CA GLN A 12 -16.02 11.82 2.05
C GLN A 12 -15.57 13.19 1.49
N PRO A 13 -15.44 14.23 2.34
CA PRO A 13 -15.05 15.57 1.90
C PRO A 13 -13.53 15.68 1.68
N LEU A 14 -13.01 14.93 0.70
CA LEU A 14 -11.58 14.79 0.43
C LEU A 14 -10.88 16.12 0.07
N ASP A 15 -11.58 17.04 -0.60
CA ASP A 15 -11.02 18.35 -0.95
C ASP A 15 -10.76 19.23 0.28
N ASN A 16 -11.64 19.16 1.28
CA ASN A 16 -11.46 19.92 2.52
C ASN A 16 -10.29 19.35 3.32
N VAL A 17 -10.16 18.02 3.36
CA VAL A 17 -9.01 17.34 3.96
C VAL A 17 -7.72 17.73 3.22
N CYS A 18 -7.76 17.79 1.89
CA CYS A 18 -6.61 18.20 1.08
C CYS A 18 -6.20 19.65 1.34
N ARG A 19 -7.16 20.58 1.46
CA ARG A 19 -6.86 21.99 1.75
C ARG A 19 -6.25 22.19 3.14
N TYR A 20 -6.67 21.41 4.13
CA TYR A 20 -6.20 21.56 5.52
C TYR A 20 -4.92 20.76 5.81
N PHE A 21 -4.84 19.50 5.38
CA PHE A 21 -3.74 18.57 5.70
C PHE A 21 -2.78 18.32 4.53
N GLY A 22 -3.13 18.78 3.33
CA GLY A 22 -2.35 18.55 2.12
C GLY A 22 -2.67 17.24 1.40
N VAL A 23 -2.10 17.11 0.20
CA VAL A 23 -2.40 16.04 -0.76
C VAL A 23 -2.03 14.65 -0.25
N LYS A 24 -0.89 14.50 0.46
CA LYS A 24 -0.43 13.19 0.95
C LYS A 24 -1.43 12.55 1.91
N ILE A 25 -1.96 13.33 2.84
CA ILE A 25 -2.93 12.87 3.84
C ILE A 25 -4.29 12.66 3.18
N ALA A 26 -4.73 13.56 2.30
CA ALA A 26 -5.98 13.38 1.57
C ALA A 26 -5.97 12.13 0.67
N LEU A 27 -4.84 11.82 0.03
CA LEU A 27 -4.69 10.63 -0.80
C LEU A 27 -4.75 9.34 0.04
N TYR A 28 -4.24 9.35 1.27
CA TYR A 28 -4.39 8.24 2.21
C TYR A 28 -5.87 7.99 2.56
N PHE A 29 -6.62 9.04 2.91
CA PHE A 29 -8.06 8.88 3.19
C PHE A 29 -8.86 8.45 1.95
N ALA A 30 -8.53 9.00 0.78
CA ALA A 30 -9.11 8.56 -0.48
C ALA A 30 -8.81 7.08 -0.78
N TYR A 31 -7.59 6.62 -0.50
CA TYR A 31 -7.20 5.22 -0.62
C TYR A 31 -8.00 4.34 0.33
N LEU A 32 -8.11 4.75 1.59
CA LEU A 32 -8.85 4.00 2.59
C LEU A 32 -10.32 3.82 2.20
N GLY A 33 -11.00 4.89 1.78
CA GLY A 33 -12.39 4.81 1.31
C GLY A 33 -12.54 3.97 0.03
N HIS A 34 -11.60 4.08 -0.90
CA HIS A 34 -11.59 3.23 -2.09
C HIS A 34 -11.40 1.75 -1.73
N TYR A 35 -10.47 1.45 -0.81
CA TYR A 35 -10.20 0.08 -0.39
C TYR A 35 -11.40 -0.55 0.32
N THR A 36 -12.03 0.16 1.26
CA THR A 36 -13.18 -0.37 2.00
C THR A 36 -14.38 -0.61 1.08
N THR A 37 -14.64 0.29 0.12
CA THR A 37 -15.72 0.07 -0.86
C THR A 37 -15.44 -1.11 -1.80
N TRP A 38 -14.19 -1.31 -2.23
CA TRP A 38 -13.83 -2.44 -3.08
C TRP A 38 -13.82 -3.79 -2.37
N LEU A 39 -13.59 -3.81 -1.05
CA LEU A 39 -13.68 -5.00 -0.20
C LEU A 39 -15.12 -5.53 -0.02
N ILE A 40 -16.15 -4.73 -0.29
CA ILE A 40 -17.54 -5.19 -0.21
C ILE A 40 -17.78 -6.35 -1.16
N LEU A 41 -17.22 -6.32 -2.37
CA LEU A 41 -17.37 -7.39 -3.35
C LEU A 41 -16.83 -8.75 -2.87
N PRO A 42 -15.55 -8.89 -2.46
CA PRO A 42 -15.02 -10.14 -1.93
C PRO A 42 -15.68 -10.53 -0.60
N ALA A 43 -16.11 -9.59 0.23
CA ALA A 43 -16.85 -9.90 1.45
C ALA A 43 -18.20 -10.58 1.15
N LEU A 44 -18.95 -10.08 0.17
CA LEU A 44 -20.23 -10.69 -0.23
C LEU A 44 -20.03 -12.07 -0.86
N VAL A 45 -19.05 -12.22 -1.75
CA VAL A 45 -18.74 -13.51 -2.38
C VAL A 45 -18.25 -14.53 -1.34
N GLY A 46 -17.37 -14.10 -0.43
CA GLY A 46 -16.88 -14.95 0.66
C GLY A 46 -17.99 -15.38 1.62
N LEU A 47 -18.90 -14.46 1.97
CA LEU A 47 -20.08 -14.78 2.78
C LEU A 47 -21.00 -15.80 2.09
N LEU A 48 -21.24 -15.64 0.79
CA LEU A 48 -22.04 -16.59 0.01
C LEU A 48 -21.41 -18.00 0.04
N ILE A 49 -20.11 -18.10 -0.20
CA ILE A 49 -19.38 -19.39 -0.16
C ILE A 49 -19.44 -20.00 1.24
N PHE A 50 -19.26 -19.19 2.29
CA PHE A 50 -19.36 -19.65 3.67
C PHE A 50 -20.75 -20.24 3.99
N LEU A 51 -21.83 -19.64 3.48
CA LEU A 51 -23.19 -20.16 3.66
C LEU A 51 -23.48 -21.43 2.85
N LEU A 52 -22.79 -21.64 1.73
CA LEU A 52 -22.92 -22.82 0.88
C LEU A 52 -22.03 -23.99 1.33
N GLN A 53 -21.14 -23.74 2.30
CA GLN A 53 -20.24 -24.74 2.85
C GLN A 53 -21.04 -25.85 3.57
N GLY A 54 -20.77 -27.12 3.23
CA GLY A 54 -21.40 -28.29 3.85
C GLY A 54 -22.56 -28.92 3.07
N HIS A 55 -22.97 -28.40 1.91
CA HIS A 55 -24.03 -29.03 1.10
C HIS A 55 -23.53 -30.21 0.25
N SER A 56 -22.38 -30.08 -0.42
CA SER A 56 -21.81 -31.15 -1.28
C SER A 56 -20.32 -30.91 -1.55
N GLN A 57 -19.50 -31.96 -1.52
CA GLN A 57 -18.04 -31.92 -1.80
C GLN A 57 -17.72 -31.26 -3.16
N TRP A 58 -18.47 -31.62 -4.20
CA TRP A 58 -18.28 -31.08 -5.55
C TRP A 58 -18.56 -29.58 -5.63
N CYS A 59 -19.54 -29.09 -4.86
CA CYS A 59 -19.84 -27.66 -4.79
C CYS A 59 -18.73 -26.89 -4.08
N GLU A 60 -18.13 -27.47 -3.04
CA GLU A 60 -17.02 -26.88 -2.29
C GLU A 60 -15.78 -26.72 -3.17
N ASP A 61 -15.37 -27.77 -3.89
CA ASP A 61 -14.23 -27.73 -4.81
C ASP A 61 -14.42 -26.68 -5.92
N LEU A 62 -15.62 -26.60 -6.49
CA LEU A 62 -15.99 -25.59 -7.48
C LEU A 62 -15.97 -24.17 -6.90
N CYS A 63 -16.44 -23.98 -5.67
CA CYS A 63 -16.41 -22.69 -4.97
C CYS A 63 -14.97 -22.23 -4.71
N PHE A 64 -14.06 -23.12 -4.30
CA PHE A 64 -12.66 -22.78 -4.07
C PHE A 64 -11.95 -22.30 -5.34
N VAL A 65 -12.07 -23.06 -6.44
CA VAL A 65 -11.48 -22.68 -7.72
C VAL A 65 -12.09 -21.38 -8.24
N GLY A 66 -13.42 -21.25 -8.16
CA GLY A 66 -14.12 -20.02 -8.54
C GLY A 66 -13.68 -18.81 -7.74
N PHE A 67 -13.50 -18.96 -6.43
CA PHE A 67 -13.05 -17.90 -5.54
C PHE A 67 -11.60 -17.49 -5.80
N ALA A 68 -10.70 -18.44 -6.10
CA ALA A 68 -9.32 -18.14 -6.45
C ALA A 68 -9.21 -17.33 -7.75
N LEU A 69 -9.97 -17.70 -8.78
CA LEU A 69 -10.05 -16.95 -10.04
C LEU A 69 -10.64 -15.56 -9.82
N PHE A 70 -11.74 -15.48 -9.05
CA PHE A 70 -12.36 -14.22 -8.68
C PHE A 70 -11.38 -13.30 -7.96
N ASN A 71 -10.65 -13.77 -6.94
CA ASN A 71 -9.67 -12.96 -6.20
C ASN A 71 -8.56 -12.43 -7.10
N THR A 72 -8.06 -13.26 -8.02
CA THR A 72 -7.03 -12.85 -8.98
C THR A 72 -7.54 -11.72 -9.88
N VAL A 73 -8.75 -11.87 -10.44
CA VAL A 73 -9.38 -10.84 -11.28
C VAL A 73 -9.69 -9.59 -10.47
N TRP A 74 -10.29 -9.73 -9.28
CA TRP A 74 -10.62 -8.64 -8.39
C TRP A 74 -9.38 -7.84 -7.98
N ALA A 75 -8.29 -8.49 -7.57
CA ALA A 75 -7.06 -7.81 -7.17
C ALA A 75 -6.44 -6.99 -8.31
N THR A 76 -6.43 -7.54 -9.54
CA THR A 76 -5.93 -6.81 -10.72
C THR A 76 -6.82 -5.63 -11.08
N LEU A 77 -8.15 -5.79 -11.03
CA LEU A 77 -9.11 -4.71 -11.28
C LEU A 77 -8.99 -3.63 -10.21
N TYR A 78 -8.97 -4.00 -8.94
CA TYR A 78 -8.77 -3.09 -7.80
C TYR A 78 -7.53 -2.21 -8.01
N LEU A 79 -6.37 -2.81 -8.28
CA LEU A 79 -5.13 -2.05 -8.49
C LEU A 79 -5.21 -1.15 -9.73
N LYS A 80 -5.84 -1.59 -10.82
CA LYS A 80 -6.03 -0.77 -12.03
C LYS A 80 -6.95 0.42 -11.77
N PHE A 81 -8.07 0.19 -11.08
CA PHE A 81 -9.02 1.24 -10.71
C PHE A 81 -8.40 2.23 -9.73
N TRP A 82 -7.68 1.75 -8.71
CA TRP A 82 -6.96 2.64 -7.80
C TRP A 82 -5.95 3.52 -8.53
N LYS A 83 -5.15 2.95 -9.45
CA LYS A 83 -4.21 3.75 -10.28
C LYS A 83 -4.93 4.84 -11.08
N ARG A 84 -6.11 4.55 -11.63
CA ARG A 84 -6.93 5.55 -12.35
C ARG A 84 -7.46 6.63 -11.39
N THR A 85 -8.07 6.23 -10.29
CA THR A 85 -8.65 7.13 -9.28
C THR A 85 -7.59 8.04 -8.66
N SER A 86 -6.44 7.48 -8.30
CA SER A 86 -5.30 8.24 -7.77
C SER A 86 -4.83 9.32 -8.75
N LYS A 87 -4.73 9.01 -10.06
CA LYS A 87 -4.40 10.01 -11.09
C LYS A 87 -5.46 11.11 -11.20
N VAL A 88 -6.75 10.77 -11.13
CA VAL A 88 -7.84 11.76 -11.14
C VAL A 88 -7.74 12.72 -9.96
N PHE A 89 -7.47 12.20 -8.75
CA PHE A 89 -7.27 13.03 -7.56
C PHE A 89 -6.02 13.90 -7.67
N CYS A 90 -4.88 13.34 -8.07
CA CYS A 90 -3.65 14.11 -8.29
C CYS A 90 -3.81 15.20 -9.35
N TYR A 91 -4.59 14.93 -10.41
CA TYR A 91 -4.92 15.93 -11.42
C TYR A 91 -5.80 17.05 -10.85
N ARG A 92 -6.89 16.70 -10.16
CA ARG A 92 -7.81 17.65 -9.52
C ARG A 92 -7.11 18.55 -8.50
N TRP A 93 -6.15 18.00 -7.76
CA TRP A 93 -5.38 18.75 -6.75
C TRP A 93 -4.10 19.39 -7.30
N GLY A 94 -3.85 19.32 -8.62
CA GLY A 94 -2.74 20.01 -9.27
C GLY A 94 -1.36 19.42 -8.99
N THR A 95 -1.26 18.19 -8.46
CA THR A 95 0.03 17.53 -8.17
C THR A 95 0.45 16.52 -9.24
N LEU A 96 -0.34 16.34 -10.30
CA LEU A 96 -0.03 15.39 -11.39
C LEU A 96 1.26 15.76 -12.15
N GLU A 97 1.50 17.06 -12.33
CA GLU A 97 2.64 17.61 -13.08
C GLU A 97 3.68 18.29 -12.20
N GLN A 98 3.74 17.96 -10.90
CA GLN A 98 4.81 18.48 -10.08
C GLN A 98 6.14 17.86 -10.57
N LYS A 99 6.77 18.55 -11.52
CA LYS A 99 7.99 18.16 -12.22
C LYS A 99 9.07 17.87 -11.20
N ASP A 100 9.23 16.57 -11.02
CA ASP A 100 10.35 15.78 -10.50
C ASP A 100 11.00 16.24 -9.19
N ASP A 101 11.40 15.25 -8.39
CA ASP A 101 12.19 15.39 -7.17
C ASP A 101 13.48 16.25 -7.30
N MET A 102 13.82 16.67 -8.53
CA MET A 102 14.86 17.63 -8.92
C MET A 102 14.61 19.06 -8.44
N LEU A 103 13.35 19.51 -8.32
CA LEU A 103 13.00 20.86 -7.86
C LEU A 103 12.66 20.92 -6.37
N LYS A 104 12.58 19.76 -5.71
CA LYS A 104 12.38 19.73 -4.26
C LYS A 104 13.72 20.00 -3.59
N ASP A 105 13.71 20.89 -2.62
CA ASP A 105 14.88 21.12 -1.80
C ASP A 105 15.35 19.79 -1.18
N PRO A 106 16.66 19.50 -1.20
CA PRO A 106 17.19 18.30 -0.58
C PRO A 106 16.80 18.29 0.90
N ARG A 107 16.49 17.10 1.43
CA ARG A 107 16.19 16.94 2.87
C ARG A 107 17.30 17.62 3.69
N PRO A 108 16.99 18.32 4.80
CA PRO A 108 18.00 19.12 5.51
C PRO A 108 19.25 18.34 5.97
N LEU A 109 19.12 17.03 6.23
CA LEU A 109 20.22 16.14 6.62
C LEU A 109 20.89 15.44 5.41
N PHE A 110 20.61 15.86 4.17
CA PHE A 110 21.24 15.30 2.98
C PHE A 110 22.69 15.76 2.89
N LYS A 111 23.61 14.81 2.81
CA LYS A 111 25.04 15.07 2.60
C LYS A 111 25.44 14.59 1.22
N GLY A 112 26.24 15.39 0.53
CA GLY A 112 26.74 15.10 -0.81
C GLY A 112 27.80 16.11 -1.22
N ASP A 113 28.38 15.88 -2.38
CA ASP A 113 29.35 16.78 -2.97
C ASP A 113 28.61 17.85 -3.79
N LEU A 114 29.11 19.08 -3.80
CA LEU A 114 28.51 20.17 -4.58
C LEU A 114 28.81 19.95 -6.07
N VAL A 115 27.78 19.63 -6.85
CA VAL A 115 27.88 19.37 -8.30
C VAL A 115 26.93 20.32 -9.04
N LYS A 116 27.37 20.85 -10.18
CA LYS A 116 26.52 21.71 -11.03
C LYS A 116 25.50 20.85 -11.78
N SER A 117 24.22 21.16 -11.60
CA SER A 117 23.13 20.44 -12.28
C SER A 117 23.11 20.76 -13.78
N PRO A 118 23.00 19.75 -14.67
CA PRO A 118 22.97 19.95 -16.11
C PRO A 118 21.66 20.60 -16.62
N VAL A 119 20.61 20.63 -15.80
CA VAL A 119 19.28 21.15 -16.18
C VAL A 119 19.05 22.55 -15.62
N THR A 120 19.31 22.76 -14.33
CA THR A 120 19.05 24.04 -13.64
C THR A 120 20.24 24.99 -13.67
N GLY A 121 21.45 24.46 -13.92
CA GLY A 121 22.71 25.20 -13.84
C GLY A 121 23.11 25.61 -12.41
N ARG A 122 22.30 25.26 -11.39
CA ARG A 122 22.54 25.57 -9.98
C ARG A 122 23.51 24.55 -9.37
N PHE A 123 24.23 24.96 -8.31
CA PHE A 123 25.02 24.04 -7.50
C PHE A 123 24.09 23.29 -6.54
N GLU A 124 24.06 21.97 -6.66
CA GLU A 124 23.22 21.08 -5.88
C GLU A 124 24.08 20.01 -5.20
N LEU A 125 23.63 19.51 -4.05
CA LEU A 125 24.30 18.40 -3.37
C LEU A 125 23.99 17.10 -4.13
N ALA A 126 25.01 16.41 -4.61
CA ALA A 126 24.88 15.12 -5.30
C ALA A 126 25.53 14.00 -4.49
N TYR A 127 24.88 12.84 -4.43
CA TYR A 127 25.43 11.63 -3.80
C TYR A 127 25.66 10.54 -4.87
N PRO A 128 26.90 10.01 -5.00
CA PRO A 128 27.23 9.06 -6.05
C PRO A 128 26.36 7.81 -5.99
N SER A 129 25.75 7.46 -7.12
CA SER A 129 24.77 6.39 -7.24
C SER A 129 25.35 5.01 -6.90
N TRP A 130 26.63 4.75 -7.23
CA TRP A 130 27.27 3.47 -6.90
C TRP A 130 27.36 3.26 -5.38
N LYS A 131 27.71 4.30 -4.60
CA LYS A 131 27.80 4.18 -3.13
C LYS A 131 26.43 3.87 -2.55
N ARG A 132 25.40 4.54 -3.05
CA ARG A 132 24.00 4.30 -2.65
C ARG A 132 23.56 2.87 -2.96
N LEU A 133 24.00 2.35 -4.10
CA LEU A 133 23.72 0.99 -4.54
C LEU A 133 24.44 -0.04 -3.66
N LEU A 134 25.72 0.19 -3.34
CA LEU A 134 26.48 -0.63 -2.41
C LEU A 134 25.82 -0.68 -1.04
N PHE A 135 25.48 0.47 -0.45
CA PHE A 135 24.78 0.53 0.85
C PHE A 135 23.44 -0.22 0.80
N ARG A 136 22.69 -0.09 -0.29
CA ARG A 136 21.43 -0.82 -0.47
C ARG A 136 21.66 -2.33 -0.49
N TYR A 137 22.59 -2.82 -1.31
CA TYR A 137 22.85 -4.26 -1.47
C TYR A 137 23.57 -4.92 -0.30
N PHE A 138 24.55 -4.26 0.32
CA PHE A 138 25.37 -4.86 1.37
C PHE A 138 24.88 -4.56 2.79
N ILE A 139 24.01 -3.57 2.99
CA ILE A 139 23.49 -3.24 4.32
C ILE A 139 21.98 -3.44 4.38
N THR A 140 21.22 -2.75 3.53
CA THR A 140 19.75 -2.79 3.64
C THR A 140 19.18 -4.18 3.36
N PHE A 141 19.56 -4.83 2.27
CA PHE A 141 19.02 -6.17 1.94
C PHE A 141 19.39 -7.25 2.98
N PRO A 142 20.64 -7.36 3.47
CA PRO A 142 20.98 -8.33 4.52
C PRO A 142 20.24 -8.08 5.83
N ILE A 143 20.09 -6.82 6.25
CA ILE A 143 19.32 -6.50 7.47
C ILE A 143 17.87 -6.95 7.31
N ILE A 144 17.24 -6.65 6.16
CA ILE A 144 15.88 -7.11 5.88
C ILE A 144 15.81 -8.65 5.91
N ALA A 145 16.77 -9.34 5.29
CA ALA A 145 16.81 -10.81 5.30
C ALA A 145 16.93 -11.37 6.72
N VAL A 146 17.80 -10.81 7.57
CA VAL A 146 17.94 -11.20 8.98
C VAL A 146 16.64 -10.97 9.74
N CYS A 147 15.98 -9.82 9.55
CA CYS A 147 14.69 -9.55 10.18
C CYS A 147 13.60 -10.54 9.74
N LEU A 148 13.57 -10.92 8.45
CA LEU A 148 12.61 -11.90 7.93
C LEU A 148 12.87 -13.30 8.48
N VAL A 149 14.13 -13.73 8.55
CA VAL A 149 14.52 -15.01 9.18
C VAL A 149 14.16 -15.01 10.66
N PHE A 150 14.39 -13.91 11.37
CA PHE A 150 14.03 -13.78 12.77
C PHE A 150 12.51 -13.92 13.01
N VAL A 151 11.69 -13.21 12.22
CA VAL A 151 10.22 -13.34 12.30
C VAL A 151 9.78 -14.77 11.97
N PHE A 152 10.43 -15.43 11.00
CA PHE A 152 10.15 -16.82 10.65
C PHE A 152 10.50 -17.80 11.78
N ILE A 153 11.62 -17.61 12.47
CA ILE A 153 11.99 -18.42 13.63
C ILE A 153 10.97 -18.24 14.76
N ILE A 154 10.56 -17.00 15.06
CA ILE A 154 9.50 -16.74 16.05
C ILE A 154 8.21 -17.46 15.67
N MET A 155 7.81 -17.42 14.41
CA MET A 155 6.62 -18.14 13.93
C MET A 155 6.71 -19.65 14.19
N LEU A 156 7.86 -20.27 13.90
CA LEU A 156 8.08 -21.70 14.19
C LEU A 156 8.02 -21.99 15.69
N LEU A 157 8.64 -21.16 16.52
CA LEU A 157 8.56 -21.30 17.97
C LEU A 157 7.13 -21.18 18.49
N CYS A 158 6.34 -20.26 17.92
CA CYS A 158 4.92 -20.14 18.26
C CYS A 158 4.13 -21.41 17.89
N PHE A 159 4.43 -22.04 16.75
CA PHE A 159 3.79 -23.30 16.36
C PHE A 159 4.15 -24.45 17.31
N GLU A 160 5.43 -24.62 17.64
CA GLU A 160 5.89 -25.64 18.59
C GLU A 160 5.29 -25.42 20.00
N LEU A 161 5.22 -24.17 20.45
CA LEU A 161 4.55 -23.81 21.71
C LEU A 161 3.04 -24.13 21.66
N GLN A 162 2.39 -23.90 20.52
CA GLN A 162 0.98 -24.23 20.34
C GLN A 162 0.75 -25.74 20.37
N GLU A 163 1.62 -26.54 19.75
CA GLU A 163 1.56 -28.01 19.83
C GLU A 163 1.74 -28.49 21.26
N TRP A 164 2.75 -27.99 21.98
CA TRP A 164 2.98 -28.33 23.38
C TRP A 164 1.78 -28.00 24.29
N VAL A 165 1.12 -26.84 24.08
CA VAL A 165 -0.08 -26.47 24.83
C VAL A 165 -1.28 -27.38 24.50
N ASN A 166 -1.42 -27.82 23.25
CA ASN A 166 -2.52 -28.69 22.84
C ASN A 166 -2.36 -30.14 23.36
N GLU A 167 -1.13 -30.56 23.66
CA GLU A 167 -0.82 -31.88 24.22
C GLU A 167 -1.00 -31.96 25.75
N LEU A 168 -1.06 -30.82 26.44
CA LEU A 168 -1.33 -30.68 27.89
C LEU A 168 -2.82 -30.83 28.22
#